data_AF-A0A958RK60-F1
#
_entry.id   AF-A0A958RK60-F1
#
_cell.length_a   1.000
_cell.length_b   1.000
_cell.length_c   1.000
_cell.angle_alpha   90.00
_cell.angle_beta   90.00
_cell.angle_gamma   90.00
#
_symmetry.space_group_name_H-M   'P 1'
#
loop_
_entity.id
_entity.type
_entity.pdbx_description
1 polymer ?
#
loop_
_entity_poly.entity_id
_entity_poly.type
_entity_poly.pdbx_seq_one_letter_code
_entity_poly.pdbx_strand_id
1 'polypeptide(L)'
;RQIFEHIEVIDAGAKGKTVAKAPDGRVVFLPNAVPGDVVDVQTFKKRTAYYEGKAIKFHTLSDKRTAPKCEHFGVCGGCKWQHMDYKYQLEFKQKEVTNNLIRIGHLELPEVSPILGSAEQYFYRNKMEFSFSDSRWLTQDEIDSDSDLGDRNALGFHIPGMWDKILNVNKCWLQEDPSNDIRNSVRAFSIKNGLEFFNTRQQTGLLRTMMIRTSSTGDVMVVVQFFKDDKDKRILLLDYISETFPQITSLQYVINSKANDTIYDQDVICY
;
A
#
# COMPACT_ATOMS: atom_id res chain seq x y z
N ARG A 1 6.43 -16.02 22.55
CA ARG A 1 7.17 -15.19 21.55
C ARG A 1 8.62 -15.21 21.97
N GLN A 2 9.55 -15.46 21.05
CA GLN A 2 11.00 -15.51 21.32
C GLN A 2 11.65 -14.23 20.81
N ILE A 3 12.60 -13.69 21.58
CA ILE A 3 13.43 -12.55 21.17
C ILE A 3 14.83 -13.08 20.82
N PHE A 4 15.35 -12.64 19.69
CA PHE A 4 16.74 -12.83 19.31
C PHE A 4 17.43 -11.47 19.35
N GLU A 5 18.55 -11.37 20.05
CA GLU A 5 19.24 -10.10 20.25
C GLU A 5 20.44 -9.97 19.31
N HIS A 6 20.79 -8.73 18.95
CA HIS A 6 21.97 -8.38 18.15
C HIS A 6 22.11 -9.20 16.86
N ILE A 7 21.00 -9.41 16.16
CA ILE A 7 20.97 -10.13 14.90
C ILE A 7 21.26 -9.17 13.74
N GLU A 8 22.27 -9.51 12.94
CA GLU A 8 22.55 -8.81 11.69
C GLU A 8 21.56 -9.22 10.59
N VAL A 9 21.01 -8.24 9.89
CA VAL A 9 20.21 -8.43 8.68
C VAL A 9 21.17 -8.55 7.50
N ILE A 10 21.17 -9.69 6.82
CA ILE A 10 22.22 -10.03 5.85
C ILE A 10 21.78 -9.92 4.39
N ASP A 11 20.48 -9.96 4.13
CA ASP A 11 19.97 -9.96 2.75
C ASP A 11 18.56 -9.40 2.63
N ALA A 12 18.13 -9.13 1.40
CA ALA A 12 16.74 -8.87 1.06
C ALA A 12 16.17 -10.03 0.25
N GLY A 13 14.90 -10.35 0.48
CA GLY A 13 14.18 -11.41 -0.20
C GLY A 13 12.89 -10.91 -0.83
N ALA A 14 12.14 -11.85 -1.39
CA ALA A 14 10.89 -11.60 -2.09
C ALA A 14 9.87 -10.82 -1.24
N LYS A 15 8.97 -10.12 -1.93
CA LYS A 15 7.83 -9.39 -1.34
C LYS A 15 8.25 -8.29 -0.35
N GLY A 16 9.47 -7.79 -0.47
CA GLY A 16 9.97 -6.68 0.33
C GLY A 16 10.40 -7.05 1.75
N LYS A 17 10.56 -8.35 2.05
CA LYS A 17 11.10 -8.80 3.33
C LYS A 17 12.62 -8.81 3.30
N THR A 18 13.24 -8.60 4.44
CA THR A 18 14.67 -8.83 4.65
C THR A 18 14.91 -10.09 5.44
N VAL A 19 16.15 -10.57 5.38
CA VAL A 19 16.57 -11.89 5.81
C VAL A 19 17.70 -11.72 6.81
N ALA A 20 17.56 -12.41 7.93
CA ALA A 20 18.60 -12.58 8.93
C ALA A 20 18.74 -14.07 9.30
N LYS A 21 19.74 -14.39 10.11
CA LYS A 21 19.96 -15.75 10.61
C LYS A 21 19.90 -15.77 12.13
N ALA A 22 19.02 -16.60 12.68
CA ALA A 22 18.92 -16.82 14.12
C ALA A 22 20.14 -17.61 14.63
N PRO A 23 20.46 -17.57 15.94
CA PRO A 23 21.57 -18.32 16.52
C PRO A 23 21.45 -19.84 16.34
N ASP A 24 20.23 -20.35 16.21
CA ASP A 24 19.94 -21.76 15.93
C ASP A 24 20.08 -22.14 14.44
N GLY A 25 20.56 -21.22 13.61
CA GLY A 25 20.82 -21.41 12.19
C GLY A 25 19.61 -21.19 11.27
N ARG A 26 18.40 -20.99 11.81
CA ARG A 26 17.20 -20.76 10.99
C ARG A 26 17.16 -19.36 10.38
N VAL A 27 16.49 -19.27 9.25
CA VAL A 27 16.22 -17.99 8.59
C VAL A 27 15.17 -17.19 9.37
N VAL A 28 15.35 -15.88 9.47
CA VAL A 28 14.39 -14.95 10.06
C VAL A 28 13.98 -13.93 9.01
N PHE A 29 12.69 -13.85 8.70
CA PHE A 29 12.14 -12.85 7.80
C PHE A 29 11.65 -11.61 8.57
N LEU A 30 12.05 -10.43 8.11
CA LEU A 30 11.78 -9.14 8.73
C LEU A 30 11.09 -8.19 7.73
N PRO A 31 10.01 -7.48 8.09
CA PRO A 31 9.36 -6.53 7.19
C PRO A 31 9.86 -5.08 7.32
N ASN A 32 10.66 -4.76 8.35
CA ASN A 32 10.96 -3.37 8.75
C ASN A 32 12.45 -3.04 8.89
N ALA A 33 13.33 -3.94 8.42
CA ALA A 33 14.77 -3.76 8.49
C ALA A 33 15.41 -3.80 7.10
N VAL A 34 16.64 -3.30 6.99
CA VAL A 34 17.47 -3.18 5.78
C VAL A 34 18.76 -3.99 5.98
N PRO A 35 19.32 -4.65 4.94
CA PRO A 35 20.55 -5.41 5.10
C PRO A 35 21.72 -4.53 5.57
N GLY A 36 22.42 -4.97 6.61
CA GLY A 36 23.42 -4.24 7.39
C GLY A 36 22.88 -3.69 8.73
N ASP A 37 21.57 -3.72 8.96
CA ASP A 37 21.02 -3.38 10.28
C ASP A 37 21.42 -4.45 11.32
N VAL A 38 21.73 -4.03 12.55
CA VAL A 38 21.89 -4.92 13.71
C VAL A 38 20.75 -4.66 14.68
N VAL A 39 19.92 -5.68 14.92
CA VAL A 39 18.61 -5.52 15.56
C VAL A 39 18.30 -6.60 16.59
N ASP A 40 17.46 -6.25 17.56
CA ASP A 40 16.72 -7.24 18.33
C ASP A 40 15.42 -7.58 17.60
N VAL A 41 15.14 -8.86 17.43
CA VAL A 41 14.00 -9.37 16.68
C VAL A 41 13.02 -10.07 17.61
N GLN A 42 11.78 -9.59 17.64
CA GLN A 42 10.68 -10.31 18.26
C GLN A 42 9.99 -11.18 17.21
N THR A 43 9.96 -12.50 17.45
CA THR A 43 9.26 -13.45 16.58
C THR A 43 7.76 -13.48 16.86
N PHE A 44 6.96 -13.51 15.80
CA PHE A 44 5.51 -13.69 15.88
C PHE A 44 5.03 -14.97 15.19
N LYS A 45 5.87 -15.62 14.38
CA LYS A 45 5.57 -16.91 13.76
C LYS A 45 6.81 -17.80 13.72
N LYS A 46 6.63 -19.07 14.08
CA LYS A 46 7.68 -20.10 14.04
C LYS A 46 7.26 -21.22 13.08
N ARG A 47 8.16 -21.59 12.18
CA ARG A 47 8.06 -22.77 11.31
C ARG A 47 9.30 -23.64 11.52
N THR A 48 9.30 -24.84 10.95
CA THR A 48 10.42 -25.77 11.05
C THR A 48 11.72 -25.15 10.52
N ALA A 49 11.67 -24.50 9.35
CA ALA A 49 12.85 -23.95 8.69
C ALA A 49 13.12 -22.45 8.94
N TYR A 50 12.13 -21.68 9.42
CA TYR A 50 12.24 -20.24 9.52
C TYR A 50 11.36 -19.61 10.60
N TYR A 51 11.67 -18.36 10.93
CA TYR A 51 10.85 -17.46 11.72
C TYR A 51 10.33 -16.30 10.88
N GLU A 52 9.18 -15.75 11.27
CA GLU A 52 8.79 -14.39 10.91
C GLU A 52 8.81 -13.54 12.18
N GLY A 53 9.48 -12.39 12.09
CA GLY A 53 9.66 -11.48 13.21
C GLY A 53 9.66 -10.03 12.75
N LYS A 54 9.72 -9.13 13.72
CA LYS A 54 9.86 -7.69 13.51
C LYS A 54 11.04 -7.20 14.33
N ALA A 55 11.85 -6.32 13.76
CA ALA A 55 12.88 -5.63 14.53
C ALA A 55 12.18 -4.71 15.54
N ILE A 56 12.52 -4.87 16.82
CA ILE A 56 11.96 -4.11 17.95
C ILE A 56 12.96 -3.11 18.54
N LYS A 57 14.26 -3.31 18.28
CA LYS A 57 15.34 -2.39 18.67
C LYS A 57 16.40 -2.41 17.58
N PHE A 58 16.93 -1.24 17.24
CA PHE A 58 18.04 -1.07 16.31
C PHE A 58 19.27 -0.62 17.09
N HIS A 59 20.35 -1.40 17.05
CA HIS A 59 21.63 -1.06 17.67
C HIS A 59 22.53 -0.33 16.69
N THR A 60 22.54 -0.78 15.44
CA THR A 60 23.26 -0.15 14.33
C THR A 60 22.34 -0.08 13.12
N LEU A 61 22.27 1.10 12.49
CA LEU A 61 21.56 1.29 11.24
C LEU A 61 22.51 1.05 10.06
N SER A 62 22.02 0.35 9.06
CA SER A 62 22.73 0.13 7.80
C SER A 62 23.04 1.44 7.07
N ASP A 63 24.20 1.49 6.43
CA ASP A 63 24.60 2.53 5.47
C ASP A 63 23.70 2.56 4.21
N LYS A 64 22.92 1.50 3.99
CA LYS A 64 21.98 1.36 2.87
C LYS A 64 20.64 2.02 3.13
N ARG A 65 20.41 2.57 4.32
CA ARG A 65 19.14 3.20 4.68
C ARG A 65 18.99 4.57 4.06
N THR A 66 17.75 4.95 3.82
CA THR A 66 17.35 6.33 3.51
C THR A 66 16.06 6.67 4.25
N ALA A 67 15.78 7.95 4.42
CA ALA A 67 14.53 8.40 5.04
C ALA A 67 13.37 8.19 4.05
N PRO A 68 12.29 7.48 4.44
CA PRO A 68 11.11 7.35 3.60
C PRO A 68 10.48 8.72 3.32
N LYS A 69 10.06 8.95 2.07
CA LYS A 69 9.36 10.20 1.67
C LYS A 69 7.90 10.22 2.13
N CYS A 70 7.27 9.06 2.24
CA CYS A 70 5.86 8.91 2.59
C CYS A 70 5.66 8.77 4.09
N GLU A 71 4.85 9.65 4.68
CA GLU A 71 4.45 9.58 6.11
C GLU A 71 3.76 8.27 6.48
N HIS A 72 3.12 7.62 5.51
CA HIS A 72 2.40 6.35 5.72
C HIS A 72 3.30 5.11 5.58
N PHE A 73 4.59 5.28 5.26
CA PHE A 73 5.48 4.16 5.01
C PHE A 73 5.67 3.29 6.27
N GLY A 74 5.75 1.97 6.09
CA GLY A 74 5.82 0.99 7.17
C GLY A 74 4.44 0.54 7.70
N VAL A 75 3.40 1.35 7.49
CA VAL A 75 2.00 1.00 7.81
C VAL A 75 1.22 0.67 6.52
N CYS A 76 1.27 1.59 5.54
CA CYS A 76 0.64 1.41 4.24
C CYS A 76 1.26 0.22 3.48
N GLY A 77 0.40 -0.61 2.89
CA GLY A 77 0.85 -1.78 2.14
C GLY A 77 1.51 -1.50 0.80
N GLY A 78 1.42 -0.28 0.27
CA GLY A 78 1.78 0.07 -1.11
C GLY A 78 3.28 0.08 -1.42
N CYS A 79 4.12 0.49 -0.48
CA CYS A 79 5.58 0.60 -0.67
C CYS A 79 6.34 -0.24 0.35
N LYS A 80 7.35 -1.00 -0.08
CA LYS A 80 8.09 -1.91 0.81
C LYS A 80 9.48 -1.43 1.22
N TRP A 81 10.19 -0.69 0.35
CA TRP A 81 11.60 -0.36 0.54
C TRP A 81 11.92 1.14 0.50
N GLN A 82 10.97 2.04 0.80
CA GLN A 82 11.32 3.48 0.87
C GLN A 82 12.36 3.80 1.94
N HIS A 83 12.59 2.90 2.92
CA HIS A 83 13.68 3.04 3.90
C HIS A 83 15.05 2.57 3.39
N MET A 84 15.17 2.14 2.13
CA MET A 84 16.41 1.64 1.52
C MET A 84 16.75 2.51 0.31
N ASP A 85 18.00 2.95 0.21
CA ASP A 85 18.45 3.74 -0.93
C ASP A 85 18.25 2.98 -2.24
N TYR A 86 17.82 3.70 -3.28
CA TYR A 86 17.36 3.11 -4.53
C TYR A 86 18.42 2.24 -5.21
N LYS A 87 19.71 2.58 -5.10
CA LYS A 87 20.77 1.78 -5.71
C LYS A 87 20.82 0.36 -5.12
N TYR A 88 20.60 0.22 -3.82
CA TYR A 88 20.56 -1.09 -3.16
C TYR A 88 19.26 -1.83 -3.47
N GLN A 89 18.14 -1.12 -3.66
CA GLN A 89 16.92 -1.78 -4.15
C GLN A 89 17.15 -2.46 -5.52
N LEU A 90 17.90 -1.82 -6.42
CA LEU A 90 18.27 -2.40 -7.72
C LEU A 90 19.21 -3.60 -7.54
N GLU A 91 20.23 -3.46 -6.70
CA GLU A 91 21.19 -4.53 -6.39
C GLU A 91 20.47 -5.79 -5.86
N PHE A 92 19.55 -5.64 -4.91
CA PHE A 92 18.81 -6.78 -4.36
C PHE A 92 17.84 -7.40 -5.37
N LYS A 93 17.18 -6.60 -6.22
CA LYS A 93 16.36 -7.13 -7.31
C LYS A 93 17.20 -7.91 -8.32
N GLN A 94 18.38 -7.39 -8.66
CA GLN A 94 19.32 -8.06 -9.57
C GLN A 94 19.70 -9.42 -9.00
N LYS A 95 20.11 -9.43 -7.73
CA LYS A 95 20.47 -10.64 -7.00
C LYS A 95 19.31 -11.63 -6.92
N GLU A 96 18.08 -11.18 -6.68
CA GLU A 96 16.88 -12.03 -6.65
C GLU A 96 16.65 -12.73 -7.99
N VAL A 97 16.66 -11.98 -9.10
CA VAL A 97 16.47 -12.53 -10.45
C VAL A 97 17.56 -13.54 -10.79
N THR A 98 18.83 -13.16 -10.61
CA THR A 98 19.98 -14.03 -10.88
C THR A 98 19.94 -15.31 -10.04
N ASN A 99 19.66 -15.20 -8.73
CA ASN A 99 19.55 -16.37 -7.85
C ASN A 99 18.39 -17.29 -8.25
N ASN A 100 17.24 -16.74 -8.64
CA ASN A 100 16.10 -17.57 -9.05
C ASN A 100 16.43 -18.37 -10.31
N LEU A 101 17.06 -17.74 -11.32
CA LEU A 101 17.44 -18.43 -12.55
C LEU A 101 18.48 -19.52 -12.31
N ILE A 102 19.50 -19.27 -11.48
CA ILE A 102 20.55 -20.25 -11.19
C ILE A 102 20.05 -21.35 -10.25
N ARG A 103 19.44 -21.00 -9.12
CA ARG A 103 19.14 -21.97 -8.05
C ARG A 103 17.86 -22.77 -8.29
N ILE A 104 16.84 -22.14 -8.87
CA ILE A 104 15.54 -22.79 -9.15
C ILE A 104 15.51 -23.27 -10.60
N GLY A 105 15.97 -22.42 -11.52
CA GLY A 105 16.01 -22.74 -12.95
C GLY A 105 17.15 -23.68 -13.35
N HIS A 106 18.18 -23.83 -12.52
CA HIS A 106 19.41 -24.58 -12.83
C HIS A 106 20.07 -24.13 -14.15
N LEU A 107 19.98 -22.83 -14.45
CA LEU A 107 20.52 -22.24 -15.67
C LEU A 107 21.94 -21.75 -15.44
N GLU A 108 22.82 -22.02 -16.40
CA GLU A 108 24.06 -21.27 -16.57
C GLU A 108 23.73 -19.95 -17.26
N LEU A 109 24.08 -18.84 -16.62
CA LEU A 109 23.79 -17.52 -17.14
C LEU A 109 25.01 -16.96 -17.88
N PRO A 110 24.82 -16.28 -19.02
CA PRO A 110 25.85 -15.42 -19.59
C PRO A 110 26.10 -14.21 -18.65
N GLU A 111 26.97 -13.29 -19.07
CA GLU A 111 27.12 -12.01 -18.38
C GLU A 111 25.76 -11.32 -18.20
N VAL A 112 25.42 -10.99 -16.96
CA VAL A 112 24.10 -10.44 -16.61
C VAL A 112 24.18 -8.92 -16.65
N SER A 113 23.43 -8.31 -17.56
CA SER A 113 23.30 -6.85 -17.62
C SER A 113 22.65 -6.29 -16.33
N PRO A 114 23.08 -5.12 -15.84
CA PRO A 114 22.46 -4.47 -14.70
C PRO A 114 20.97 -4.13 -14.95
N ILE A 115 20.13 -4.29 -13.93
CA ILE A 115 18.74 -3.81 -13.95
C ILE A 115 18.73 -2.31 -14.25
N LEU A 116 17.93 -1.94 -15.25
CA LEU A 116 17.67 -0.55 -15.57
C LEU A 116 16.82 0.10 -14.46
N GLY A 117 17.39 1.12 -13.81
CA GLY A 117 16.66 1.96 -12.87
C GLY A 117 15.62 2.82 -13.58
N SER A 118 14.54 3.13 -12.86
CA SER A 118 13.59 4.16 -13.28
C SER A 118 14.22 5.53 -13.17
N ALA A 119 14.01 6.38 -14.18
CA ALA A 119 14.40 7.79 -14.12
C ALA A 119 13.64 8.50 -12.98
N GLU A 120 12.35 8.22 -12.86
CA GLU A 120 11.49 8.75 -11.80
C GLU A 120 11.15 7.67 -10.77
N GLN A 121 11.52 7.90 -9.51
CA GLN A 121 11.30 6.94 -8.41
C GLN A 121 9.96 7.14 -7.69
N TYR A 122 9.31 8.28 -7.96
CA TYR A 122 8.02 8.68 -7.41
C TYR A 122 7.08 9.07 -8.54
N PHE A 123 5.79 9.15 -8.26
CA PHE A 123 4.75 9.58 -9.21
C PHE A 123 4.64 8.75 -10.50
N TYR A 124 5.26 7.58 -10.53
CA TYR A 124 5.31 6.71 -11.71
C TYR A 124 4.02 5.91 -11.96
N ARG A 125 3.08 5.87 -11.01
CA ARG A 125 1.82 5.13 -11.17
C ARG A 125 0.78 6.02 -11.82
N ASN A 126 0.42 5.66 -13.04
CA ASN A 126 -0.64 6.30 -13.80
C ASN A 126 -2.05 5.83 -13.42
N LYS A 127 -2.20 4.77 -12.62
CA LYS A 127 -3.48 4.25 -12.13
C LYS A 127 -3.34 3.87 -10.66
N MET A 128 -4.29 4.31 -9.84
CA MET A 128 -4.48 3.82 -8.47
C MET A 128 -5.96 3.54 -8.22
N GLU A 129 -6.20 2.65 -7.27
CA GLU A 129 -7.53 2.33 -6.77
C GLU A 129 -7.49 2.39 -5.24
N PHE A 130 -8.40 3.18 -4.68
CA PHE A 130 -8.52 3.46 -3.26
C PHE A 130 -9.84 2.87 -2.75
N SER A 131 -9.82 2.28 -1.57
CA SER A 131 -11.02 1.72 -0.94
C SER A 131 -11.58 2.72 0.06
N PHE A 132 -12.89 2.93 0.01
CA PHE A 132 -13.65 3.54 1.09
C PHE A 132 -13.90 2.48 2.16
N SER A 133 -13.79 2.85 3.43
CA SER A 133 -14.16 1.97 4.54
C SER A 133 -14.60 2.72 5.77
N ASP A 134 -15.61 2.22 6.46
CA ASP A 134 -16.02 2.65 7.81
C ASP A 134 -15.13 2.07 8.93
N SER A 135 -14.11 1.29 8.55
CA SER A 135 -13.25 0.52 9.43
C SER A 135 -11.80 0.95 9.30
N ARG A 136 -11.53 2.23 9.58
CA ARG A 136 -10.19 2.83 9.57
C ARG A 136 -9.21 2.06 10.45
N TRP A 137 -8.02 1.84 9.90
CA TRP A 137 -6.85 1.40 10.67
C TRP A 137 -6.40 2.51 11.61
N LEU A 138 -6.27 2.16 12.89
CA LEU A 138 -5.65 3.03 13.88
C LEU A 138 -4.19 2.66 14.07
N THR A 139 -3.35 3.68 14.17
CA THR A 139 -1.97 3.51 14.61
C THR A 139 -1.91 3.11 16.08
N GLN A 140 -0.78 2.55 16.51
CA GLN A 140 -0.59 2.20 17.92
C GLN A 140 -0.66 3.45 18.81
N ASP A 141 -0.07 4.56 18.35
CA ASP A 141 -0.10 5.85 19.07
C ASP A 141 -1.53 6.38 19.25
N GLU A 142 -2.40 6.21 18.24
CA GLU A 142 -3.83 6.56 18.37
C GLU A 142 -4.55 5.65 19.37
N ILE A 143 -4.27 4.35 19.37
CA ILE A 143 -4.87 3.39 20.31
C ILE A 143 -4.42 3.67 21.74
N ASP A 144 -3.16 4.05 21.92
CA ASP A 144 -2.56 4.34 23.23
C ASP A 144 -2.90 5.76 23.71
N SER A 145 -3.51 6.59 22.85
CA SER A 145 -3.97 7.92 23.22
C SER A 145 -5.36 7.88 23.86
N ASP A 146 -5.59 8.72 24.87
CA ASP A 146 -6.92 8.98 25.44
C ASP A 146 -7.78 9.93 24.56
N SER A 147 -7.40 10.12 23.29
CA SER A 147 -8.10 11.06 22.41
C SER A 147 -9.39 10.47 21.83
N ASP A 148 -10.40 11.31 21.64
CA ASP A 148 -11.54 10.93 20.80
C ASP A 148 -11.06 10.81 19.35
N LEU A 149 -10.95 9.57 18.88
CA LEU A 149 -10.45 9.24 17.54
C LEU A 149 -11.46 9.56 16.42
N GLY A 150 -12.64 10.04 16.80
CA GLY A 150 -13.67 10.53 15.89
C GLY A 150 -14.16 9.46 14.91
N ASP A 151 -14.47 9.92 13.69
CA ASP A 151 -15.01 9.08 12.63
C ASP A 151 -14.01 8.01 12.14
N ARG A 152 -14.55 6.81 11.91
CA ARG A 152 -13.83 5.63 11.44
C ARG A 152 -13.81 5.51 9.93
N ASN A 153 -14.30 6.51 9.19
CA ASN A 153 -14.23 6.53 7.74
C ASN A 153 -12.81 6.80 7.21
N ALA A 154 -12.37 5.98 6.25
CA ALA A 154 -11.09 6.07 5.57
C ALA A 154 -11.27 5.95 4.06
N LEU A 155 -10.43 6.66 3.31
CA LEU A 155 -10.25 6.45 1.88
C LEU A 155 -8.76 6.25 1.60
N GLY A 156 -8.38 5.05 1.18
CA GLY A 156 -6.96 4.71 1.02
C GLY A 156 -6.71 3.24 0.73
N PHE A 157 -5.74 2.64 1.42
CA PHE A 157 -5.26 1.28 1.11
C PHE A 157 -5.43 0.31 2.26
N HIS A 158 -5.60 -0.96 1.91
CA HIS A 158 -5.55 -2.06 2.86
C HIS A 158 -4.21 -2.16 3.58
N ILE A 159 -4.27 -2.52 4.85
CA ILE A 159 -3.08 -2.86 5.64
C ILE A 159 -2.62 -4.28 5.26
N PRO A 160 -1.31 -4.53 5.10
CA PRO A 160 -0.81 -5.88 4.83
C PRO A 160 -1.33 -6.91 5.84
N GLY A 161 -1.99 -7.95 5.35
CA GLY A 161 -2.56 -9.02 6.17
C GLY A 161 -3.92 -8.73 6.79
N MET A 162 -4.47 -7.52 6.59
CA MET A 162 -5.81 -7.13 7.07
C MET A 162 -6.64 -6.55 5.92
N TRP A 163 -7.43 -7.42 5.30
CA TRP A 163 -8.28 -7.08 4.16
C TRP A 163 -9.49 -6.21 4.55
N ASP A 164 -9.84 -6.13 5.82
CA ASP A 164 -11.00 -5.38 6.33
C ASP A 164 -10.62 -4.03 6.96
N LYS A 165 -9.33 -3.66 6.95
CA LYS A 165 -8.84 -2.42 7.56
C LYS A 165 -8.15 -1.56 6.52
N ILE A 166 -8.62 -0.31 6.41
CA ILE A 166 -8.09 0.68 5.47
C ILE A 166 -7.32 1.76 6.22
N LEU A 167 -6.09 2.03 5.78
CA LEU A 167 -5.37 3.24 6.16
C LEU A 167 -5.94 4.42 5.39
N ASN A 168 -6.33 5.48 6.09
CA ASN A 168 -6.60 6.75 5.42
C ASN A 168 -5.30 7.35 4.87
N VAL A 169 -5.29 7.72 3.59
CA VAL A 169 -4.09 8.24 2.93
C VAL A 169 -4.27 9.73 2.63
N ASN A 170 -3.39 10.57 3.17
CA ASN A 170 -3.38 12.01 2.92
C ASN A 170 -2.57 12.34 1.67
N LYS A 171 -1.36 11.77 1.55
CA LYS A 171 -0.51 11.91 0.37
C LYS A 171 0.09 10.58 -0.07
N CYS A 172 -0.15 10.22 -1.33
CA CYS A 172 0.51 9.12 -1.99
C CYS A 172 1.55 9.65 -2.96
N TRP A 173 2.83 9.37 -2.70
CA TRP A 173 3.94 9.77 -3.58
C TRP A 173 4.09 8.87 -4.82
N LEU A 174 3.15 7.97 -5.08
CA LEU A 174 3.21 7.06 -6.23
C LEU A 174 2.39 7.54 -7.43
N GLN A 175 1.34 8.33 -7.21
CA GLN A 175 0.52 8.89 -8.27
C GLN A 175 0.53 10.41 -8.15
N GLU A 176 0.76 11.08 -9.27
CA GLU A 176 0.83 12.53 -9.35
C GLU A 176 -0.53 13.18 -9.06
N ASP A 177 -0.49 14.46 -8.67
CA ASP A 177 -1.68 15.29 -8.56
C ASP A 177 -2.33 15.46 -9.95
N PRO A 178 -3.67 15.58 -10.03
CA PRO A 178 -4.62 15.94 -8.96
C PRO A 178 -5.15 14.76 -8.12
N SER A 179 -4.56 13.56 -8.20
CA SER A 179 -5.06 12.36 -7.50
C SER A 179 -5.25 12.54 -5.98
N ASN A 180 -4.29 13.18 -5.29
CA ASN A 180 -4.40 13.36 -3.84
C ASN A 180 -5.53 14.33 -3.48
N ASP A 181 -5.65 15.43 -4.20
CA ASP A 181 -6.68 16.44 -3.97
C ASP A 181 -8.08 15.90 -4.23
N ILE A 182 -8.26 15.14 -5.32
CA ILE A 182 -9.53 14.44 -5.63
C ILE A 182 -9.90 13.50 -4.49
N ARG A 183 -8.97 12.61 -4.08
CA ARG A 183 -9.20 11.64 -3.01
C ARG A 183 -9.59 12.32 -1.70
N ASN A 184 -8.79 13.31 -1.27
CA ASN A 184 -8.98 13.98 0.01
C ASN A 184 -10.30 14.76 0.04
N SER A 185 -10.63 15.46 -1.05
CA SER A 185 -11.85 16.26 -1.17
C SER A 185 -13.09 15.39 -1.21
N VAL A 186 -13.08 14.28 -1.96
CA VAL A 186 -14.20 13.34 -1.96
C VAL A 186 -14.40 12.71 -0.59
N ARG A 187 -13.34 12.31 0.12
CA ARG A 187 -13.51 11.82 1.49
C ARG A 187 -14.18 12.86 2.38
N ALA A 188 -13.69 14.10 2.38
CA ALA A 188 -14.23 15.17 3.20
C ALA A 188 -15.70 15.46 2.86
N PHE A 189 -16.03 15.52 1.56
CA PHE A 189 -17.39 15.71 1.09
C PHE A 189 -18.32 14.57 1.50
N SER A 190 -17.88 13.32 1.36
CA SER A 190 -18.67 12.14 1.74
C SER A 190 -19.00 12.11 3.23
N ILE A 191 -18.04 12.48 4.09
CA ILE A 191 -18.28 12.58 5.54
C ILE A 191 -19.28 13.70 5.84
N LYS A 192 -19.07 14.90 5.27
CA LYS A 192 -19.93 16.07 5.48
C LYS A 192 -21.39 15.81 5.06
N ASN A 193 -21.61 15.03 4.01
CA ASN A 193 -22.94 14.75 3.46
C ASN A 193 -23.52 13.39 3.89
N GLY A 194 -22.90 12.70 4.85
CA GLY A 194 -23.44 11.43 5.37
C GLY A 194 -23.52 10.30 4.34
N LEU A 195 -22.55 10.24 3.42
CA LEU A 195 -22.42 9.13 2.49
C LEU A 195 -21.78 7.95 3.21
N GLU A 196 -22.45 6.79 3.21
CA GLU A 196 -22.01 5.61 3.94
C GLU A 196 -20.76 4.99 3.28
N PHE A 197 -19.66 4.86 4.02
CA PHE A 197 -18.48 4.15 3.54
C PHE A 197 -18.71 2.64 3.65
N PHE A 198 -18.12 1.87 2.74
CA PHE A 198 -18.38 0.44 2.67
C PHE A 198 -17.75 -0.34 3.83
N ASN A 199 -18.56 -1.20 4.45
CA ASN A 199 -18.08 -2.16 5.43
C ASN A 199 -17.84 -3.50 4.75
N THR A 200 -16.57 -3.88 4.56
CA THR A 200 -16.21 -5.12 3.84
C THR A 200 -16.65 -6.40 4.57
N ARG A 201 -16.82 -6.39 5.89
CA ARG A 201 -17.28 -7.57 6.64
C ARG A 201 -18.79 -7.73 6.60
N GLN A 202 -19.51 -6.64 6.84
CA GLN A 202 -20.98 -6.62 6.87
C GLN A 202 -21.58 -6.54 5.47
N GLN A 203 -20.78 -6.16 4.46
CA GLN A 203 -21.23 -5.93 3.09
C GLN A 203 -22.37 -4.89 3.05
N THR A 204 -22.13 -3.78 3.75
CA THR A 204 -23.08 -2.66 3.88
C THR A 204 -22.40 -1.34 3.54
N GLY A 205 -23.19 -0.28 3.37
CA GLY A 205 -22.73 1.05 3.00
C GLY A 205 -23.00 1.36 1.53
N LEU A 206 -22.37 2.43 1.03
CA LEU A 206 -22.61 2.96 -0.32
C LEU A 206 -21.31 3.07 -1.11
N LEU A 207 -20.29 3.76 -0.61
CA LEU A 207 -19.05 4.04 -1.33
C LEU A 207 -18.08 2.88 -1.20
N ARG A 208 -17.66 2.25 -2.30
CA ARG A 208 -16.75 1.08 -2.29
C ARG A 208 -15.32 1.43 -2.64
N THR A 209 -15.08 1.81 -3.88
CA THR A 209 -13.74 2.16 -4.38
C THR A 209 -13.78 3.41 -5.23
N MET A 210 -12.64 4.07 -5.34
CA MET A 210 -12.38 5.13 -6.28
C MET A 210 -11.11 4.78 -7.04
N MET A 211 -11.23 4.66 -8.36
CA MET A 211 -10.08 4.53 -9.25
C MET A 211 -9.77 5.88 -9.88
N ILE A 212 -8.50 6.25 -9.89
CA ILE A 212 -8.01 7.44 -10.60
C ILE A 212 -6.95 6.99 -11.58
N ARG A 213 -7.09 7.38 -12.84
CA ARG A 213 -6.11 7.13 -13.90
C ARG A 213 -5.74 8.44 -14.59
N THR A 214 -4.45 8.66 -14.80
CA THR A 214 -3.91 9.78 -15.57
C THR A 214 -3.22 9.21 -16.82
N SER A 215 -3.57 9.67 -18.01
CA SER A 215 -2.87 9.26 -19.23
C SER A 215 -1.53 9.98 -19.37
N SER A 216 -0.70 9.55 -20.32
CA SER A 216 0.51 10.29 -20.69
C SER A 216 0.23 11.64 -21.35
N THR A 217 -0.99 11.88 -21.83
CA THR A 217 -1.46 13.16 -22.38
C THR A 217 -1.98 14.12 -21.30
N GLY A 218 -2.05 13.66 -20.05
CA GLY A 218 -2.57 14.44 -18.92
C GLY A 218 -4.07 14.29 -18.68
N ASP A 219 -4.78 13.48 -19.48
CA ASP A 219 -6.20 13.20 -19.31
C ASP A 219 -6.45 12.44 -18.00
N VAL A 220 -7.41 12.91 -17.21
CA VAL A 220 -7.75 12.33 -15.90
C VAL A 220 -9.09 11.63 -15.97
N MET A 221 -9.09 10.34 -15.68
CA MET A 221 -10.28 9.52 -15.53
C MET A 221 -10.49 9.14 -14.06
N VAL A 222 -11.71 9.35 -13.57
CA VAL A 222 -12.13 8.93 -12.24
C VAL A 222 -13.28 7.93 -12.36
N VAL A 223 -13.19 6.80 -11.67
CA VAL A 223 -14.27 5.81 -11.58
C VAL A 223 -14.67 5.64 -10.13
N VAL A 224 -15.93 5.94 -9.80
CA VAL A 224 -16.47 5.72 -8.44
C VAL A 224 -17.33 4.45 -8.44
N GLN A 225 -16.95 3.49 -7.61
CA GLN A 225 -17.74 2.29 -7.41
C GLN A 225 -18.65 2.45 -6.19
N PHE A 226 -19.94 2.19 -6.40
CA PHE A 226 -20.98 2.17 -5.38
C PHE A 226 -21.44 0.73 -5.12
N PHE A 227 -21.84 0.41 -3.89
CA PHE A 227 -22.36 -0.91 -3.53
C PHE A 227 -23.79 -1.13 -3.98
N LYS A 228 -24.60 -0.07 -3.92
CA LYS A 228 -26.03 -0.08 -4.24
C LYS A 228 -26.36 1.17 -5.06
N ASP A 229 -27.44 1.11 -5.81
CA ASP A 229 -27.97 2.26 -6.54
C ASP A 229 -28.79 3.14 -5.60
N ASP A 230 -28.12 4.11 -4.97
CA ASP A 230 -28.75 5.27 -4.34
C ASP A 230 -28.54 6.47 -5.26
N LYS A 231 -29.53 6.73 -6.12
CA LYS A 231 -29.41 7.71 -7.20
C LYS A 231 -29.13 9.12 -6.70
N ASP A 232 -29.82 9.56 -5.64
CA ASP A 232 -29.69 10.92 -5.11
C ASP A 232 -28.29 11.13 -4.53
N LYS A 233 -27.80 10.18 -3.73
CA LYS A 233 -26.44 10.24 -3.17
C LYS A 233 -25.35 10.08 -4.22
N ARG A 234 -25.58 9.24 -5.25
CA ARG A 234 -24.65 9.10 -6.38
C ARG A 234 -24.52 10.42 -7.12
N ILE A 235 -25.63 11.00 -7.57
CA ILE A 235 -25.64 12.25 -8.34
C ILE A 235 -24.99 13.36 -7.51
N LEU A 236 -25.36 13.49 -6.23
CA LEU A 236 -24.77 14.46 -5.31
C LEU A 236 -23.23 14.38 -5.26
N LEU A 237 -22.66 13.17 -5.21
CA LEU A 237 -21.21 13.01 -5.20
C LEU A 237 -20.57 13.27 -6.57
N LEU A 238 -21.18 12.78 -7.65
CA LEU A 238 -20.62 12.92 -9.00
C LEU A 238 -20.67 14.37 -9.49
N ASP A 239 -21.74 15.12 -9.19
CA ASP A 239 -21.84 16.56 -9.43
C ASP A 239 -20.74 17.32 -8.67
N TYR A 240 -20.56 17.01 -7.38
CA TYR A 240 -19.48 17.62 -6.60
C TYR A 240 -18.10 17.37 -7.22
N ILE A 241 -17.82 16.14 -7.69
CA ILE A 241 -16.55 15.80 -8.31
C ILE A 241 -16.36 16.56 -9.63
N SER A 242 -17.37 16.59 -10.50
CA SER A 242 -17.29 17.24 -11.81
C SER A 242 -17.14 18.75 -11.70
N GLU A 243 -17.86 19.39 -10.76
CA GLU A 243 -17.79 20.83 -10.52
C GLU A 243 -16.48 21.26 -9.85
N THR A 244 -15.99 20.47 -8.88
CA THR A 244 -14.78 20.81 -8.11
C THR A 244 -13.51 20.55 -8.91
N PHE A 245 -13.52 19.57 -9.82
CA PHE A 245 -12.35 19.13 -10.58
C PHE A 245 -12.62 19.15 -12.09
N PRO A 246 -12.74 20.34 -12.70
CA PRO A 246 -13.03 20.48 -14.14
C PRO A 246 -11.94 19.91 -15.05
N GLN A 247 -10.76 19.57 -14.52
CA GLN A 247 -9.70 18.87 -15.23
C GLN A 247 -9.96 17.36 -15.42
N ILE A 248 -10.99 16.79 -14.79
CA ILE A 248 -11.39 15.40 -15.03
C ILE A 248 -12.04 15.33 -16.42
N THR A 249 -11.42 14.59 -17.32
CA THR A 249 -11.89 14.44 -18.71
C THR A 249 -12.84 13.26 -18.87
N SER A 250 -12.86 12.32 -17.92
CA SER A 250 -13.84 11.22 -17.88
C SER A 250 -14.20 10.87 -16.45
N LEU A 251 -15.43 11.22 -16.04
CA LEU A 251 -16.00 10.78 -14.78
C LEU A 251 -16.93 9.61 -15.04
N GLN A 252 -16.72 8.50 -14.35
CA GLN A 252 -17.47 7.27 -14.52
C GLN A 252 -17.93 6.73 -13.17
N TYR A 253 -18.95 5.88 -13.20
CA TYR A 253 -19.35 5.14 -12.03
C TYR A 253 -19.78 3.71 -12.36
N VAL A 254 -19.77 2.87 -11.32
CA VAL A 254 -20.19 1.47 -11.38
C VAL A 254 -21.03 1.16 -10.14
N ILE A 255 -22.11 0.40 -10.31
CA ILE A 255 -22.84 -0.22 -9.20
C ILE A 255 -22.39 -1.67 -9.09
N ASN A 256 -21.80 -2.06 -7.96
CA ASN A 256 -21.32 -3.42 -7.74
C ASN A 256 -21.77 -3.94 -6.36
N SER A 257 -22.84 -4.74 -6.37
CA SER A 257 -23.41 -5.38 -5.18
C SER A 257 -22.74 -6.70 -4.79
N LYS A 258 -21.69 -7.14 -5.51
CA LYS A 258 -21.02 -8.42 -5.24
C LYS A 258 -20.10 -8.34 -4.02
N ALA A 259 -19.70 -9.49 -3.50
CA ALA A 259 -18.76 -9.56 -2.38
C ALA A 259 -17.34 -9.04 -2.69
N ASN A 260 -16.95 -9.03 -3.96
CA ASN A 260 -15.63 -8.63 -4.43
C ASN A 260 -15.67 -7.29 -5.19
N ASP A 261 -14.50 -6.67 -5.35
CA ASP A 261 -14.38 -5.33 -5.94
C ASP A 261 -14.22 -5.35 -7.47
N THR A 262 -14.17 -6.52 -8.11
CA THR A 262 -13.96 -6.63 -9.56
C THR A 262 -15.14 -6.07 -10.36
N ILE A 263 -14.85 -5.31 -11.42
CA ILE A 263 -15.85 -4.61 -12.24
C ILE A 263 -15.92 -5.08 -13.69
N TYR A 264 -15.16 -6.12 -14.08
CA TYR A 264 -15.06 -6.55 -15.49
C TYR A 264 -16.38 -7.08 -16.08
N ASP A 265 -17.27 -7.50 -15.20
CA ASP A 265 -18.61 -8.03 -15.45
C ASP A 265 -19.71 -7.03 -15.04
N GLN A 266 -19.35 -5.78 -14.77
CA GLN A 266 -20.27 -4.71 -14.39
C GLN A 266 -20.34 -3.65 -15.48
N ASP A 267 -21.48 -2.98 -15.58
CA ASP A 267 -21.65 -1.86 -16.49
C ASP A 267 -20.93 -0.62 -15.93
N VAL A 268 -20.00 -0.09 -16.71
CA VAL A 268 -19.28 1.15 -16.41
C VAL A 268 -19.96 2.29 -17.16
N ILE A 269 -20.53 3.22 -16.42
CA ILE A 269 -21.35 4.31 -16.97
C ILE A 269 -20.53 5.61 -16.91
N CYS A 270 -20.39 6.29 -18.05
CA CYS A 270 -19.85 7.65 -18.09
C CYS A 270 -20.94 8.62 -17.60
N TYR A 271 -20.60 9.43 -16.60
CA TYR A 271 -21.47 10.45 -16.02
C TYR A 271 -21.46 11.72 -16.87
#